data_AF-A0A355RBW0-F1
#
_entry.id   AF-A0A355RBW0-F1
#
_cell.length_a   1.000
_cell.length_b   1.000
_cell.length_c   1.000
_cell.angle_alpha   90.00
_cell.angle_beta   90.00
_cell.angle_gamma   90.00
#
_symmetry.space_group_name_H-M   'P 1'
#
loop_
_entity.id
_entity.type
_entity.pdbx_description
1 polymer ?
#
loop_
_entity_poly.entity_id
_entity_poly.type
_entity_poly.pdbx_seq_one_letter_code
_entity_poly.pdbx_strand_id
1 'polypeptide(L)'
;RVSDHFRGSGFAIFAKLLEQEGTEIRAIPAPGGGSRKFCDRMNAFAQKEGLPGMGYIFWRSGENGMEAAGPLAKNIGPERTEAIRQQIGLDVGDAAFFLGGKPKTFEAVAGRARNVIGEELNLTDENRFSFAWIVDFPIYEQDAETGKIDFEHNPFSMPQGGMEALEGDPLAVLGYQYDLSCNGYELVSGAIRNHKPEIMFKAFEIAGYDESEVRKRFGGMVNAFQFGAPPHGGCAAGIDRIVMLLADEANIREVIMFPMNQRAEDLMMDAPSQPMADQLMELNLRVIQQD
;
A
#
# COMPACT_ATOMS: atom_id res chain seq x y z
N ARG A 1 -12.82 -5.69 11.44
CA ARG A 1 -11.81 -5.96 12.51
C ARG A 1 -12.41 -6.98 13.48
N VAL A 2 -11.61 -7.90 14.03
CA VAL A 2 -12.11 -9.01 14.89
C VAL A 2 -11.34 -9.14 16.21
N SER A 3 -10.55 -8.12 16.57
CA SER A 3 -9.64 -8.11 17.72
C SER A 3 -10.28 -8.59 19.03
N ASP A 4 -11.50 -8.14 19.32
CA ASP A 4 -12.14 -8.42 20.62
C ASP A 4 -12.37 -9.92 20.86
N HIS A 5 -12.65 -10.68 19.81
CA HIS A 5 -12.81 -12.14 19.89
C HIS A 5 -11.52 -12.86 20.23
N PHE A 6 -10.36 -12.22 20.11
CA PHE A 6 -9.05 -12.81 20.45
C PHE A 6 -8.49 -12.30 21.78
N ARG A 7 -9.03 -11.22 22.37
CA ARG A 7 -8.61 -10.72 23.69
C ARG A 7 -8.89 -11.76 24.78
N GLY A 8 -7.85 -12.14 25.53
CA GLY A 8 -7.93 -13.16 26.57
C GLY A 8 -8.34 -14.55 26.07
N SER A 9 -8.20 -14.83 24.77
CA SER A 9 -8.49 -16.15 24.21
C SER A 9 -7.36 -17.15 24.48
N GLY A 10 -7.64 -18.45 24.32
CA GLY A 10 -6.63 -19.51 24.45
C GLY A 10 -5.56 -19.50 23.36
N PHE A 11 -5.71 -18.67 22.31
CA PHE A 11 -4.69 -18.49 21.29
C PHE A 11 -3.69 -17.41 21.74
N ALA A 12 -2.69 -17.82 22.52
CA ALA A 12 -1.74 -16.93 23.19
C ALA A 12 -1.01 -15.95 22.26
N ILE A 13 -0.78 -16.31 20.99
CA ILE A 13 -0.08 -15.43 20.04
C ILE A 13 -0.89 -14.15 19.80
N PHE A 14 -2.17 -14.25 19.44
CA PHE A 14 -3.00 -13.06 19.20
C PHE A 14 -3.42 -12.38 20.50
N ALA A 15 -3.66 -13.13 21.57
CA ALA A 15 -3.97 -12.54 22.87
C ALA A 15 -2.83 -11.63 23.36
N LYS A 16 -1.57 -12.10 23.29
CA LYS A 16 -0.39 -11.31 23.66
C LYS A 16 -0.13 -10.15 22.72
N LEU A 17 -0.34 -10.31 21.41
CA LEU A 17 -0.20 -9.19 20.47
C LEU A 17 -1.14 -8.05 20.88
N LEU A 18 -2.40 -8.37 21.17
CA LEU A 18 -3.44 -7.40 21.54
C LEU A 18 -3.23 -6.69 22.89
N GLU A 19 -2.28 -7.14 23.72
CA GLU A 19 -1.82 -6.42 24.92
C GLU A 19 -0.94 -5.22 24.57
N GLN A 20 -0.33 -5.21 23.37
CA GLN A 20 0.48 -4.09 22.88
C GLN A 20 -0.40 -3.03 22.23
N GLU A 21 -0.13 -1.77 22.54
CA GLU A 21 -0.85 -0.63 21.98
C GLU A 21 -0.72 -0.55 20.45
N GLY A 22 -1.81 -0.16 19.79
CA GLY A 22 -1.87 0.00 18.33
C GLY A 22 -1.87 -1.31 17.52
N THR A 23 -1.97 -2.47 18.18
CA THR A 23 -2.10 -3.75 17.48
C THR A 23 -3.56 -4.13 17.23
N GLU A 24 -3.79 -4.81 16.12
CA GLU A 24 -5.11 -5.26 15.68
C GLU A 24 -5.05 -6.68 15.14
N ILE A 25 -6.17 -7.41 15.23
CA ILE A 25 -6.40 -8.63 14.45
C ILE A 25 -7.45 -8.33 13.38
N ARG A 26 -7.09 -8.58 12.12
CA ARG A 26 -7.99 -8.42 10.97
C ARG A 26 -8.26 -9.75 10.32
N ALA A 27 -9.51 -9.93 9.91
CA ALA A 27 -9.97 -11.11 9.20
C ALA A 27 -10.10 -10.80 7.70
N ILE A 28 -9.74 -11.76 6.85
CA ILE A 28 -10.06 -11.78 5.42
C ILE A 28 -11.08 -12.91 5.22
N PRO A 29 -12.36 -12.59 5.00
CA PRO A 29 -13.37 -13.59 4.67
C PRO A 29 -13.06 -14.20 3.29
N ALA A 30 -13.28 -15.51 3.17
CA ALA A 30 -13.07 -16.29 1.96
C ALA A 30 -14.26 -17.23 1.71
N PRO A 31 -15.39 -16.71 1.19
CA PRO A 31 -16.53 -17.54 0.78
C PRO A 31 -16.11 -18.62 -0.22
N GLY A 32 -16.55 -19.86 -0.01
CA GLY A 32 -16.13 -21.04 -0.80
C GLY A 32 -14.70 -21.54 -0.51
N GLY A 33 -13.94 -20.87 0.37
CA GLY A 33 -12.56 -21.20 0.70
C GLY A 33 -12.38 -22.31 1.75
N GLY A 34 -13.46 -22.98 2.16
CA GLY A 34 -13.53 -23.89 3.30
C GLY A 34 -12.84 -25.25 3.11
N SER A 35 -11.53 -25.24 2.80
CA SER A 35 -10.72 -26.44 2.60
C SER A 35 -9.40 -26.34 3.35
N ARG A 36 -9.06 -27.39 4.11
CA ARG A 36 -7.79 -27.48 4.84
C ARG A 36 -6.57 -27.24 3.93
N LYS A 37 -6.60 -27.84 2.73
CA LYS A 37 -5.52 -27.72 1.74
C LYS A 37 -5.36 -26.29 1.24
N PHE A 38 -6.47 -25.61 0.97
CA PHE A 38 -6.48 -24.20 0.56
C PHE A 38 -5.91 -23.32 1.67
N CYS A 39 -6.40 -23.50 2.90
CA CYS A 39 -5.95 -22.71 4.04
C CYS A 39 -4.47 -22.88 4.37
N ASP A 40 -3.94 -24.12 4.34
CA ASP A 40 -2.52 -24.38 4.59
C ASP A 40 -1.64 -23.76 3.48
N ARG A 41 -2.09 -23.75 2.21
CA ARG A 41 -1.38 -23.05 1.11
C ARG A 41 -1.33 -21.54 1.36
N MET A 42 -2.46 -20.94 1.73
CA MET A 42 -2.52 -19.49 1.99
C MET A 42 -1.68 -19.09 3.22
N ASN A 43 -1.60 -19.94 4.24
CA ASN A 43 -0.65 -19.74 5.34
C ASN A 43 0.81 -19.74 4.84
N ALA A 44 1.18 -20.69 3.97
CA ALA A 44 2.51 -20.74 3.37
C ALA A 44 2.80 -19.52 2.46
N PHE A 45 1.79 -19.00 1.76
CA PHE A 45 1.89 -17.73 1.02
C PHE A 45 2.28 -16.58 1.95
N ALA A 46 1.58 -16.39 3.06
CA ALA A 46 1.90 -15.32 4.01
C ALA A 46 3.31 -15.45 4.59
N GLN A 47 3.80 -16.69 4.78
CA GLN A 47 5.17 -16.94 5.23
C GLN A 47 6.23 -16.55 4.19
N LYS A 48 5.97 -16.82 2.91
CA LYS A 48 6.85 -16.38 1.81
C LYS A 48 6.89 -14.86 1.67
N GLU A 49 5.79 -14.19 1.98
CA GLU A 49 5.66 -12.74 2.02
C GLU A 49 6.31 -12.10 3.27
N GLY A 50 6.99 -12.88 4.11
CA GLY A 50 7.76 -12.39 5.26
C GLY A 50 6.99 -12.31 6.59
N LEU A 51 5.74 -12.77 6.65
CA LEU A 51 5.00 -12.85 7.91
C LEU A 51 5.26 -14.16 8.65
N PRO A 52 5.06 -14.22 9.98
CA PRO A 52 5.15 -15.49 10.72
C PRO A 52 4.16 -16.57 10.24
N GLY A 53 3.04 -16.12 9.68
CA GLY A 53 1.98 -16.94 9.10
C GLY A 53 0.65 -16.21 9.04
N MET A 54 -0.36 -16.89 8.53
CA MET A 54 -1.74 -16.44 8.47
C MET A 54 -2.63 -17.48 9.12
N GLY A 55 -3.21 -17.11 10.26
CA GLY A 55 -4.16 -17.95 10.96
C GLY A 55 -5.40 -18.18 10.12
N TYR A 56 -6.09 -19.31 10.31
CA TYR A 56 -7.35 -19.54 9.61
C TYR A 56 -8.34 -20.37 10.43
N ILE A 57 -9.60 -20.19 10.06
CA ILE A 57 -10.75 -21.00 10.47
C ILE A 57 -11.51 -21.36 9.18
N PHE A 58 -12.02 -22.58 9.09
CA PHE A 58 -12.93 -22.97 8.02
C PHE A 58 -14.12 -23.73 8.58
N TRP A 59 -15.27 -23.59 7.94
CA TRP A 59 -16.52 -24.19 8.39
C TRP A 59 -16.94 -25.31 7.45
N ARG A 60 -17.23 -26.48 8.00
CA ARG A 60 -17.63 -27.68 7.24
C ARG A 60 -18.89 -28.29 7.83
N SER A 61 -19.55 -29.15 7.06
CA SER A 61 -20.62 -30.00 7.58
C SER A 61 -20.02 -31.04 8.54
N GLY A 62 -20.54 -31.09 9.76
CA GLY A 62 -20.27 -32.10 10.78
C GLY A 62 -21.56 -32.81 11.22
N GLU A 63 -21.42 -33.78 12.12
CA GLU A 63 -22.53 -34.66 12.55
C GLU A 63 -23.71 -33.91 13.20
N ASN A 64 -23.44 -32.79 13.87
CA ASN A 64 -24.46 -31.96 14.54
C ASN A 64 -24.70 -30.61 13.84
N GLY A 65 -24.45 -30.53 12.53
CA GLY A 65 -24.63 -29.32 11.74
C GLY A 65 -23.29 -28.70 11.31
N MET A 66 -23.08 -27.42 11.59
CA MET A 66 -21.84 -26.73 11.20
C MET A 66 -20.72 -27.00 12.21
N GLU A 67 -19.56 -27.41 11.72
CA GLU A 67 -18.34 -27.60 12.51
C GLU A 67 -17.27 -26.60 12.07
N ALA A 68 -16.77 -25.80 13.00
CA ALA A 68 -15.62 -24.96 12.76
C ALA A 68 -14.31 -25.73 13.00
N ALA A 69 -13.42 -25.69 12.02
CA ALA A 69 -12.16 -26.42 12.02
C ALA A 69 -10.97 -25.48 11.72
N GLY A 70 -9.78 -25.98 12.02
CA GLY A 70 -8.52 -25.24 11.88
C GLY A 70 -7.84 -24.95 13.21
N PRO A 71 -6.58 -24.50 13.19
CA PRO A 71 -5.80 -24.26 14.40
C PRO A 71 -6.42 -23.18 15.30
N LEU A 72 -7.00 -22.12 14.73
CA LEU A 72 -7.56 -21.03 15.55
C LEU A 72 -8.85 -21.45 16.24
N ALA A 73 -9.77 -22.12 15.54
CA ALA A 73 -11.04 -22.57 16.10
C ALA A 73 -10.84 -23.43 17.36
N LYS A 74 -9.86 -24.35 17.32
CA LYS A 74 -9.51 -25.20 18.46
C LYS A 74 -9.00 -24.42 19.67
N ASN A 75 -8.29 -23.32 19.44
CA ASN A 75 -7.63 -22.55 20.50
C ASN A 75 -8.52 -21.46 21.11
N ILE A 76 -9.47 -20.89 20.36
CA ILE A 76 -10.37 -19.84 20.86
C ILE A 76 -11.72 -20.40 21.34
N GLY A 77 -12.03 -21.66 21.02
CA GLY A 77 -13.26 -22.33 21.44
C GLY A 77 -14.48 -22.01 20.58
N PRO A 78 -15.57 -22.77 20.76
CA PRO A 78 -16.75 -22.73 19.88
C PRO A 78 -17.49 -21.40 19.93
N GLU A 79 -17.65 -20.79 21.11
CA GLU A 79 -18.39 -19.54 21.29
C GLU A 79 -17.75 -18.38 20.52
N ARG A 80 -16.44 -18.15 20.70
CA ARG A 80 -15.69 -17.09 19.99
C ARG A 80 -15.62 -17.37 18.49
N THR A 81 -15.47 -18.63 18.10
CA THR A 81 -15.42 -19.01 16.69
C THR A 81 -16.74 -18.72 15.98
N GLU A 82 -17.87 -19.02 16.63
CA GLU A 82 -19.20 -18.73 16.10
C GLU A 82 -19.49 -17.21 16.07
N ALA A 83 -19.10 -16.48 17.11
CA ALA A 83 -19.23 -15.02 17.14
C ALA A 83 -18.46 -14.34 16.01
N ILE A 84 -17.23 -14.81 15.71
CA ILE A 84 -16.47 -14.36 14.55
C ILE A 84 -17.25 -14.66 13.28
N ARG A 85 -17.68 -15.92 13.06
CA ARG A 85 -18.40 -16.35 11.86
C ARG A 85 -19.61 -15.46 11.58
N GLN A 86 -20.44 -15.21 12.59
CA GLN A 86 -21.62 -14.35 12.47
C GLN A 86 -21.26 -12.91 12.13
N GLN A 87 -20.20 -12.36 12.74
CA GLN A 87 -19.74 -11.00 12.47
C GLN A 87 -19.30 -10.81 11.01
N ILE A 88 -18.63 -11.81 10.41
CA ILE A 88 -18.11 -11.74 9.04
C ILE A 88 -19.01 -12.43 8.00
N GLY A 89 -20.18 -12.94 8.42
CA GLY A 89 -21.22 -13.45 7.53
C GLY A 89 -20.82 -14.66 6.68
N LEU A 90 -20.13 -15.64 7.28
CA LEU A 90 -19.67 -16.85 6.56
C LEU A 90 -20.54 -18.07 6.87
N ASP A 91 -20.65 -18.98 5.92
CA ASP A 91 -21.47 -20.19 5.99
C ASP A 91 -20.63 -21.48 5.87
N VAL A 92 -21.32 -22.63 5.83
CA VAL A 92 -20.68 -23.93 5.62
C VAL A 92 -20.03 -23.93 4.24
N GLY A 93 -18.75 -24.32 4.18
CA GLY A 93 -17.96 -24.29 2.95
C GLY A 93 -17.04 -23.08 2.83
N ASP A 94 -17.08 -22.15 3.81
CA ASP A 94 -16.28 -20.95 3.79
C ASP A 94 -15.04 -21.03 4.70
N ALA A 95 -14.14 -20.07 4.54
CA ALA A 95 -12.99 -19.85 5.41
C ALA A 95 -12.82 -18.38 5.78
N ALA A 96 -12.07 -18.15 6.85
CA ALA A 96 -11.59 -16.84 7.24
C ALA A 96 -10.10 -16.94 7.57
N PHE A 97 -9.34 -15.96 7.11
CA PHE A 97 -7.92 -15.82 7.39
C PHE A 97 -7.68 -14.68 8.36
N PHE A 98 -6.64 -14.77 9.18
CA PHE A 98 -6.40 -13.84 10.27
C PHE A 98 -4.93 -13.44 10.32
N LEU A 99 -4.72 -12.12 10.36
CA LEU A 99 -3.42 -11.48 10.47
C LEU A 99 -3.45 -10.56 11.68
N GLY A 100 -2.33 -10.48 12.39
CA GLY A 100 -2.26 -9.79 13.68
C GLY A 100 -0.94 -9.07 13.88
N GLY A 101 -0.99 -7.90 14.52
CA GLY A 101 0.17 -7.06 14.80
C GLY A 101 -0.17 -5.58 14.66
N LYS A 102 0.84 -4.74 14.47
CA LYS A 102 0.62 -3.35 14.07
C LYS A 102 0.16 -3.32 12.61
N PRO A 103 -0.93 -2.64 12.22
CA PRO A 103 -1.46 -2.71 10.85
C PRO A 103 -0.43 -2.48 9.75
N LYS A 104 0.43 -1.47 9.88
CA LYS A 104 1.52 -1.17 8.92
C LYS A 104 2.41 -2.38 8.59
N THR A 105 2.55 -3.36 9.48
CA THR A 105 3.43 -4.52 9.26
C THR A 105 2.78 -5.65 8.45
N PHE A 106 1.45 -5.69 8.33
CA PHE A 106 0.75 -6.79 7.67
C PHE A 106 -0.27 -6.36 6.63
N GLU A 107 -0.69 -5.09 6.59
CA GLU A 107 -1.72 -4.59 5.66
C GLU A 107 -1.38 -4.84 4.19
N ALA A 108 -0.13 -4.62 3.78
CA ALA A 108 0.30 -4.86 2.41
C ALA A 108 0.18 -6.35 2.02
N VAL A 109 0.58 -7.26 2.91
CA VAL A 109 0.46 -8.71 2.70
C VAL A 109 -1.01 -9.14 2.76
N ALA A 110 -1.82 -8.54 3.64
CA ALA A 110 -3.26 -8.80 3.73
C ALA A 110 -3.98 -8.41 2.42
N GLY A 111 -3.61 -7.27 1.84
CA GLY A 111 -4.12 -6.82 0.54
C GLY A 111 -3.79 -7.80 -0.58
N ARG A 112 -2.52 -8.24 -0.66
CA ARG A 112 -2.11 -9.27 -1.64
C ARG A 112 -2.80 -10.61 -1.41
N ALA A 113 -2.89 -11.07 -0.17
CA ALA A 113 -3.60 -12.30 0.17
C ALA A 113 -5.07 -12.23 -0.21
N ARG A 114 -5.75 -11.09 0.02
CA ARG A 114 -7.13 -10.87 -0.42
C ARG A 114 -7.27 -11.02 -1.94
N ASN A 115 -6.35 -10.46 -2.72
CA ASN A 115 -6.40 -10.57 -4.18
C ASN A 115 -6.22 -12.02 -4.63
N VAL A 116 -5.20 -12.72 -4.12
CA VAL A 116 -4.96 -14.15 -4.43
C VAL A 116 -6.16 -15.02 -4.04
N ILE A 117 -6.77 -14.78 -2.88
CA ILE A 117 -8.00 -15.49 -2.45
C ILE A 117 -9.14 -15.22 -3.44
N GLY A 118 -9.33 -13.96 -3.83
CA GLY A 118 -10.37 -13.57 -4.77
C GLY A 118 -10.21 -14.20 -6.15
N GLU A 119 -8.98 -14.26 -6.65
CA GLU A 119 -8.61 -14.92 -7.91
C GLU A 119 -8.81 -16.44 -7.84
N GLU A 120 -8.19 -17.13 -6.86
CA GLU A 120 -8.25 -18.59 -6.77
C GLU A 120 -9.67 -19.13 -6.51
N LEU A 121 -10.53 -18.34 -5.87
CA LEU A 121 -11.93 -18.70 -5.60
C LEU A 121 -12.91 -18.12 -6.63
N ASN A 122 -12.44 -17.44 -7.68
CA ASN A 122 -13.25 -16.77 -8.69
C ASN A 122 -14.31 -15.82 -8.10
N LEU A 123 -13.94 -15.07 -7.07
CA LEU A 123 -14.78 -14.07 -6.41
C LEU A 123 -14.63 -12.67 -7.04
N THR A 124 -13.55 -12.46 -7.79
CA THR A 124 -13.29 -11.21 -8.49
C THR A 124 -14.11 -11.16 -9.79
N ASP A 125 -14.83 -10.05 -9.98
CA ASP A 125 -15.55 -9.77 -11.23
C ASP A 125 -14.57 -9.21 -12.28
N GLU A 126 -14.14 -10.08 -13.19
CA GLU A 126 -13.14 -9.75 -14.23
C GLU A 126 -13.73 -8.93 -15.39
N ASN A 127 -15.06 -8.90 -15.55
CA ASN A 127 -15.72 -8.24 -16.70
C ASN A 127 -16.19 -6.81 -16.36
N ARG A 128 -15.46 -6.11 -15.50
CA ARG A 128 -15.83 -4.76 -15.04
C ARG A 128 -14.62 -3.89 -14.76
N PHE A 129 -14.71 -2.62 -15.16
CA PHE A 129 -13.83 -1.57 -14.65
C PHE A 129 -14.41 -0.96 -13.37
N SER A 130 -13.71 -1.14 -12.26
CA SER A 130 -14.07 -0.62 -10.94
C SER A 130 -13.16 0.53 -10.58
N PHE A 131 -13.66 1.75 -10.69
CA PHE A 131 -12.93 2.97 -10.37
C PHE A 131 -13.12 3.37 -8.91
N ALA A 132 -12.05 3.86 -8.28
CA ALA A 132 -12.08 4.45 -6.95
C ALA A 132 -11.15 5.65 -6.87
N TRP A 133 -11.66 6.77 -6.36
CA TRP A 133 -10.82 7.89 -5.93
C TRP A 133 -10.33 7.60 -4.52
N ILE A 134 -9.02 7.57 -4.35
CA ILE A 134 -8.36 7.56 -3.05
C ILE A 134 -7.96 9.01 -2.78
N VAL A 135 -8.40 9.53 -1.64
CA VAL A 135 -8.17 10.91 -1.20
C VAL A 135 -7.70 10.86 0.25
N ASP A 136 -7.41 12.02 0.84
CA ASP A 136 -7.07 12.13 2.26
C ASP A 136 -5.80 11.35 2.61
N PHE A 137 -4.77 11.52 1.77
CA PHE A 137 -3.43 11.02 2.05
C PHE A 137 -2.77 11.84 3.15
N PRO A 138 -2.02 11.21 4.07
CA PRO A 138 -1.10 11.91 4.95
C PRO A 138 -0.07 12.69 4.14
N ILE A 139 0.30 13.88 4.60
CA ILE A 139 1.36 14.67 3.96
C ILE A 139 2.75 14.25 4.44
N TYR A 140 2.85 13.74 5.68
CA TYR A 140 4.09 13.28 6.30
C TYR A 140 4.00 11.83 6.73
N GLU A 141 5.14 11.16 6.66
CA GLU A 141 5.38 9.90 7.35
C GLU A 141 6.46 10.05 8.42
N GLN A 142 6.41 9.18 9.41
CA GLN A 142 7.47 9.06 10.42
C GLN A 142 8.19 7.73 10.24
N ASP A 143 9.50 7.80 10.11
CA ASP A 143 10.37 6.63 10.11
C ASP A 143 10.31 5.92 11.49
N ALA A 144 10.07 4.62 11.46
CA ALA A 144 9.80 3.85 12.67
C ALA A 144 11.04 3.64 13.56
N GLU A 145 12.25 3.77 13.00
CA GLU A 145 13.51 3.51 13.72
C GLU A 145 14.14 4.79 14.24
N THR A 146 14.20 5.82 13.40
CA THR A 146 14.84 7.10 13.67
C THR A 146 13.87 8.14 14.24
N GLY A 147 12.56 7.94 14.07
CA GLY A 147 11.53 8.91 14.44
C GLY A 147 11.53 10.16 13.56
N LYS A 148 12.34 10.21 12.50
CA LYS A 148 12.42 11.34 11.58
C LYS A 148 11.12 11.47 10.80
N ILE A 149 10.61 12.69 10.71
CA ILE A 149 9.46 13.05 9.89
C ILE A 149 9.97 13.49 8.52
N ASP A 150 9.38 12.95 7.46
CA ASP A 150 9.61 13.40 6.08
C ASP A 150 8.28 13.39 5.31
N PHE A 151 8.28 13.92 4.09
CA PHE A 151 7.08 13.89 3.24
C PHE A 151 6.79 12.48 2.75
N GLU A 152 5.53 12.04 2.86
CA GLU A 152 5.14 10.69 2.40
C GLU A 152 5.10 10.58 0.88
N HIS A 153 4.82 11.69 0.19
CA HIS A 153 4.78 11.73 -1.28
C HIS A 153 5.38 13.02 -1.84
N ASN A 154 4.53 13.97 -2.24
CA ASN A 154 4.98 15.18 -2.92
C ASN A 154 5.07 16.35 -1.93
N PRO A 155 6.26 16.94 -1.73
CA PRO A 155 6.49 17.97 -0.72
C PRO A 155 5.84 19.33 -1.05
N PHE A 156 5.31 19.47 -2.27
CA PHE A 156 4.64 20.69 -2.74
C PHE A 156 3.11 20.58 -2.71
N SER A 157 2.57 19.53 -2.08
CA SER A 157 1.12 19.41 -1.90
C SER A 157 0.62 20.44 -0.89
N MET A 158 -0.56 20.99 -1.15
CA MET A 158 -1.22 21.89 -0.21
C MET A 158 -1.77 21.08 0.98
N PRO A 159 -1.39 21.40 2.23
CA PRO A 159 -2.01 20.79 3.41
C PRO A 159 -3.50 21.13 3.48
N GLN A 160 -4.33 20.15 3.80
CA GLN A 160 -5.74 20.38 4.13
C GLN A 160 -5.82 21.22 5.40
N GLY A 161 -6.49 22.37 5.33
CA GLY A 161 -6.50 23.36 6.43
C GLY A 161 -5.37 24.40 6.39
N GLY A 162 -4.42 24.29 5.45
CA GLY A 162 -3.38 25.31 5.26
C GLY A 162 -2.43 25.44 6.45
N MET A 163 -2.17 26.68 6.89
CA MET A 163 -1.20 26.95 7.98
C MET A 163 -1.66 26.35 9.31
N GLU A 164 -2.94 26.48 9.66
CA GLU A 164 -3.48 26.03 10.95
C GLU A 164 -3.28 24.52 11.16
N ALA A 165 -3.37 23.74 10.08
CA ALA A 165 -3.13 22.30 10.15
C ALA A 165 -1.69 21.96 10.54
N LEU A 166 -0.71 22.83 10.22
CA LEU A 166 0.70 22.62 10.50
C LEU A 166 1.12 23.04 11.92
N GLU A 167 0.21 23.59 12.72
CA GLU A 167 0.48 24.01 14.10
C GLU A 167 0.29 22.86 15.11
N GLY A 168 -0.42 21.80 14.72
CA GLY A 168 -0.76 20.65 15.56
C GLY A 168 0.17 19.45 15.39
N ASP A 169 -0.41 18.25 15.54
CA ASP A 169 0.30 17.00 15.26
C ASP A 169 0.57 16.87 13.74
N PRO A 170 1.84 16.89 13.30
CA PRO A 170 2.16 16.79 11.89
C PRO A 170 1.65 15.48 11.26
N LEU A 171 1.60 14.37 12.01
CA LEU A 171 1.18 13.07 11.47
C LEU A 171 -0.34 12.97 11.25
N ALA A 172 -1.11 13.94 11.74
CA ALA A 172 -2.54 14.05 11.47
C ALA A 172 -2.84 14.92 10.24
N VAL A 173 -1.84 15.57 9.65
CA VAL A 173 -2.03 16.48 8.53
C VAL A 173 -2.22 15.71 7.23
N LEU A 174 -3.35 15.97 6.58
CA LEU A 174 -3.66 15.43 5.27
C LEU A 174 -3.24 16.40 4.17
N GLY A 175 -2.85 15.88 3.02
CA GLY A 175 -2.65 16.65 1.79
C GLY A 175 -3.92 16.69 0.94
N TYR A 176 -4.09 17.75 0.15
CA TYR A 176 -5.01 17.74 -0.99
C TYR A 176 -4.41 16.92 -2.14
N GLN A 177 -4.13 15.65 -1.87
CA GLN A 177 -3.59 14.65 -2.79
C GLN A 177 -4.67 13.63 -3.11
N TYR A 178 -4.60 13.09 -4.31
CA TYR A 178 -5.63 12.17 -4.80
C TYR A 178 -5.07 11.25 -5.87
N ASP A 179 -5.51 10.00 -5.81
CA ASP A 179 -5.22 8.99 -6.82
C ASP A 179 -6.52 8.42 -7.38
N LEU A 180 -6.57 8.19 -8.69
CA LEU A 180 -7.61 7.38 -9.32
C LEU A 180 -7.08 5.98 -9.52
N SER A 181 -7.69 5.01 -8.84
CA SER A 181 -7.44 3.59 -9.07
C SER A 181 -8.52 2.98 -9.95
N CYS A 182 -8.13 2.01 -10.79
CA CYS A 182 -9.04 1.12 -11.49
C CYS A 182 -8.56 -0.33 -11.32
N ASN A 183 -9.43 -1.22 -10.86
CA ASN A 183 -9.14 -2.66 -10.68
C ASN A 183 -7.84 -2.94 -9.91
N GLY A 184 -7.49 -2.10 -8.94
CA GLY A 184 -6.27 -2.25 -8.13
C GLY A 184 -5.00 -1.62 -8.72
N TYR A 185 -5.07 -1.05 -9.92
CA TYR A 185 -3.99 -0.25 -10.50
C TYR A 185 -4.21 1.23 -10.22
N GLU A 186 -3.14 1.95 -9.91
CA GLU A 186 -3.13 3.41 -9.89
C GLU A 186 -3.03 3.92 -11.34
N LEU A 187 -4.03 4.68 -11.80
CA LEU A 187 -4.10 5.23 -13.15
C LEU A 187 -3.73 6.70 -13.22
N VAL A 188 -4.12 7.47 -12.20
CA VAL A 188 -3.87 8.90 -12.10
C VAL A 188 -3.41 9.21 -10.70
N SER A 189 -2.40 10.06 -10.57
CA SER A 189 -2.01 10.66 -9.29
C SER A 189 -1.91 12.17 -9.44
N GLY A 190 -2.36 12.91 -8.44
CA GLY A 190 -2.42 14.36 -8.48
C GLY A 190 -2.49 15.01 -7.11
N ALA A 191 -2.37 16.34 -7.13
CA ALA A 191 -2.48 17.16 -5.94
C ALA A 191 -2.88 18.60 -6.27
N ILE A 192 -3.53 19.25 -5.31
CA ILE A 192 -3.53 20.72 -5.24
C ILE A 192 -2.18 21.15 -4.71
N ARG A 193 -1.55 22.10 -5.40
CA ARG A 193 -0.20 22.55 -5.10
C ARG A 193 -0.22 23.70 -4.10
N ASN A 194 0.77 23.69 -3.24
CA ASN A 194 1.03 24.79 -2.35
C ASN A 194 1.52 25.99 -3.18
N HIS A 195 0.76 27.07 -3.14
CA HIS A 195 1.03 28.32 -3.84
C HIS A 195 1.37 29.47 -2.86
N LYS A 196 1.44 29.15 -1.55
CA LYS A 196 1.68 30.11 -0.46
C LYS A 196 3.06 29.83 0.16
N PRO A 197 4.08 30.64 -0.14
CA PRO A 197 5.45 30.41 0.31
C PRO A 197 5.57 30.16 1.81
N GLU A 198 4.83 30.91 2.63
CA GLU A 198 4.83 30.78 4.09
C GLU A 198 4.38 29.41 4.57
N ILE A 199 3.35 28.83 3.95
CA ILE A 199 2.86 27.48 4.29
C ILE A 199 3.86 26.44 3.79
N MET A 200 4.41 26.64 2.59
CA MET A 200 5.40 25.74 2.02
C MET A 200 6.65 25.66 2.90
N PHE A 201 7.22 26.80 3.28
CA PHE A 201 8.38 26.82 4.18
C PHE A 201 8.08 26.18 5.52
N LYS A 202 6.88 26.43 6.10
CA LYS A 202 6.49 25.77 7.33
C LYS A 202 6.40 24.25 7.18
N ALA A 203 5.87 23.78 6.06
CA ALA A 203 5.76 22.35 5.79
C ALA A 203 7.13 21.68 5.63
N PHE A 204 8.04 22.33 4.89
CA PHE A 204 9.42 21.85 4.74
C PHE A 204 10.20 21.86 6.07
N GLU A 205 9.99 22.87 6.92
CA GLU A 205 10.61 22.97 8.24
C GLU A 205 10.26 21.75 9.11
N ILE A 206 8.98 21.31 9.09
CA ILE A 206 8.52 20.12 9.81
C ILE A 206 9.24 18.84 9.35
N ALA A 207 9.49 18.72 8.05
CA ALA A 207 10.26 17.60 7.47
C ALA A 207 11.79 17.76 7.66
N GLY A 208 12.25 18.81 8.36
CA GLY A 208 13.65 19.03 8.68
C GLY A 208 14.45 19.80 7.61
N TYR A 209 13.77 20.50 6.70
CA TYR A 209 14.39 21.34 5.68
C TYR A 209 14.17 22.82 6.03
N ASP A 210 15.22 23.52 6.44
CA ASP A 210 15.14 24.95 6.69
C ASP A 210 14.93 25.75 5.39
N GLU A 211 14.53 27.01 5.52
CA GLU A 211 14.28 27.89 4.38
C GLU A 211 15.51 28.03 3.45
N SER A 212 16.72 28.01 4.00
CA SER A 212 17.96 28.16 3.23
C SER A 212 18.17 26.97 2.29
N GLU A 213 17.89 25.76 2.77
CA GLU A 213 17.98 24.53 1.98
C GLU A 213 16.88 24.47 0.91
N VAL A 214 15.65 24.88 1.25
CA VAL A 214 14.55 24.97 0.27
C VAL A 214 14.90 25.95 -0.84
N ARG A 215 15.42 27.13 -0.51
CA ARG A 215 15.85 28.13 -1.51
C ARG A 215 17.02 27.64 -2.37
N LYS A 216 17.95 26.91 -1.78
CA LYS A 216 19.09 26.33 -2.50
C LYS A 216 18.65 25.28 -3.52
N ARG A 217 17.72 24.40 -3.16
CA ARG A 217 17.22 23.33 -4.03
C ARG A 217 16.18 23.81 -5.04
N PHE A 218 15.28 24.70 -4.62
CA PHE A 218 14.07 25.07 -5.37
C PHE A 218 13.94 26.58 -5.62
N GLY A 219 15.06 27.32 -5.63
CA GLY A 219 15.07 28.79 -5.70
C GLY A 219 14.28 29.38 -6.86
N GLY A 220 14.32 28.76 -8.05
CA GLY A 220 13.54 29.20 -9.20
C GLY A 220 12.02 29.16 -8.95
N MET A 221 11.54 28.07 -8.33
CA MET A 221 10.13 27.91 -7.98
C MET A 221 9.71 28.84 -6.84
N VAL A 222 10.53 28.96 -5.79
CA VAL A 222 10.29 29.90 -4.68
C VAL A 222 10.13 31.32 -5.20
N ASN A 223 11.03 31.76 -6.10
CA ASN A 223 10.96 33.09 -6.70
C ASN A 223 9.69 33.26 -7.52
N ALA A 224 9.29 32.25 -8.31
CA ALA A 224 8.06 32.32 -9.09
C ALA A 224 6.82 32.53 -8.21
N PHE A 225 6.75 31.88 -7.04
CA PHE A 225 5.60 32.03 -6.13
C PHE A 225 5.48 33.45 -5.55
N GLN A 226 6.59 34.18 -5.39
CA GLN A 226 6.59 35.56 -4.92
C GLN A 226 5.93 36.55 -5.90
N PHE A 227 5.81 36.18 -7.18
CA PHE A 227 5.13 37.00 -8.20
C PHE A 227 3.63 36.69 -8.34
N GLY A 228 3.05 36.01 -7.34
CA GLY A 228 1.60 35.75 -7.29
C GLY A 228 1.20 34.50 -8.05
N ALA A 229 1.84 33.37 -7.76
CA ALA A 229 1.39 32.07 -8.28
C ALA A 229 -0.08 31.83 -7.86
N PRO A 230 -0.99 31.54 -8.82
CA PRO A 230 -2.40 31.32 -8.49
C PRO A 230 -2.57 29.99 -7.74
N PRO A 231 -3.69 29.78 -7.05
CA PRO A 231 -4.11 28.45 -6.64
C PRO A 231 -4.14 27.53 -7.86
N HIS A 232 -3.37 26.44 -7.81
CA HIS A 232 -3.22 25.52 -8.93
C HIS A 232 -3.17 24.08 -8.44
N GLY A 233 -3.53 23.16 -9.32
CA GLY A 233 -3.51 21.74 -9.08
C GLY A 233 -3.32 21.02 -10.40
N GLY A 234 -2.96 19.75 -10.33
CA GLY A 234 -2.78 18.94 -11.52
C GLY A 234 -2.64 17.47 -11.17
N CYS A 235 -2.68 16.66 -12.21
CA CYS A 235 -2.49 15.23 -12.13
C CYS A 235 -1.72 14.73 -13.35
N ALA A 236 -1.15 13.53 -13.21
CA ALA A 236 -0.51 12.80 -14.29
C ALA A 236 -1.19 11.43 -14.40
N ALA A 237 -1.40 10.98 -15.64
CA ALA A 237 -2.00 9.69 -15.93
C ALA A 237 -0.95 8.72 -16.46
N GLY A 238 -0.93 7.50 -15.94
CA GLY A 238 -0.14 6.40 -16.47
C GLY A 238 -0.78 5.82 -17.73
N ILE A 239 -0.52 6.44 -18.88
CA ILE A 239 -1.13 6.06 -20.17
C ILE A 239 -0.92 4.57 -20.46
N ASP A 240 0.28 4.04 -20.22
CA ASP A 240 0.60 2.65 -20.49
C ASP A 240 -0.28 1.69 -19.66
N ARG A 241 -0.55 2.01 -18.39
CA ARG A 241 -1.46 1.21 -17.54
C ARG A 241 -2.91 1.29 -18.03
N ILE A 242 -3.33 2.48 -18.47
CA ILE A 242 -4.67 2.66 -19.04
C ILE A 242 -4.83 1.79 -20.29
N VAL A 243 -3.85 1.82 -21.21
CA VAL A 243 -3.88 1.01 -22.43
C VAL A 243 -3.81 -0.49 -22.09
N MET A 244 -2.96 -0.90 -21.15
CA MET A 244 -2.87 -2.29 -20.66
C MET A 244 -4.23 -2.81 -20.17
N LEU A 245 -4.93 -2.03 -19.35
CA LEU A 245 -6.27 -2.41 -18.87
C LEU A 245 -7.32 -2.45 -19.98
N LEU A 246 -7.27 -1.51 -20.93
CA LEU A 246 -8.21 -1.47 -22.06
C LEU A 246 -7.98 -2.61 -23.05
N ALA A 247 -6.74 -3.07 -23.18
CA ALA A 247 -6.33 -4.19 -24.03
C ALA A 247 -6.48 -5.56 -23.34
N ASP A 248 -6.86 -5.58 -22.05
CA ASP A 248 -6.93 -6.80 -21.22
C ASP A 248 -5.60 -7.55 -21.15
N GLU A 249 -4.49 -6.80 -21.06
CA GLU A 249 -3.14 -7.36 -21.02
C GLU A 249 -2.64 -7.50 -19.59
N ALA A 250 -1.99 -8.63 -19.29
CA ALA A 250 -1.47 -8.91 -17.95
C ALA A 250 -0.17 -8.13 -17.62
N ASN A 251 0.48 -7.54 -18.63
CA ASN A 251 1.78 -6.90 -18.47
C ASN A 251 1.89 -5.63 -19.33
N ILE A 252 2.43 -4.56 -18.75
CA ILE A 252 2.64 -3.28 -19.41
C ILE A 252 3.55 -3.39 -20.64
N ARG A 253 4.40 -4.42 -20.70
CA ARG A 253 5.27 -4.68 -21.85
C ARG A 253 4.50 -5.03 -23.12
N GLU A 254 3.30 -5.59 -23.00
CA GLU A 254 2.48 -5.97 -24.16
C GLU A 254 1.90 -4.74 -24.89
N VAL A 255 1.89 -3.58 -24.22
CA VAL A 255 1.38 -2.31 -24.79
C VAL A 255 2.49 -1.30 -25.09
N ILE A 256 3.75 -1.69 -24.94
CA ILE A 256 4.92 -0.87 -25.25
C ILE A 256 5.65 -1.51 -26.43
N MET A 257 5.90 -0.74 -27.48
CA MET A 257 6.49 -1.27 -28.72
C MET A 257 7.90 -1.87 -28.54
N PHE A 258 8.75 -1.23 -27.72
CA PHE A 258 10.10 -1.68 -27.39
C PHE A 258 10.30 -1.61 -25.87
N PRO A 259 9.82 -2.62 -25.12
CA PRO A 259 9.87 -2.59 -23.67
C PRO A 259 11.26 -2.95 -23.14
N MET A 260 11.62 -2.38 -21.98
CA MET A 260 12.83 -2.78 -21.26
C MET A 260 12.58 -3.95 -20.31
N ASN A 261 13.63 -4.72 -20.02
CA ASN A 261 13.61 -5.73 -18.97
C ASN A 261 13.68 -5.10 -17.56
N GLN A 262 13.71 -5.91 -16.49
CA GLN A 262 13.76 -5.40 -15.11
C GLN A 262 15.09 -4.71 -14.75
N ARG A 263 16.12 -4.86 -15.57
CA ARG A 263 17.43 -4.20 -15.43
C ARG A 263 17.52 -2.91 -16.26
N ALA A 264 16.38 -2.44 -16.80
CA ALA A 264 16.31 -1.31 -17.71
C ALA A 264 17.12 -1.51 -19.00
N GLU A 265 17.20 -2.75 -19.48
CA GLU A 265 17.89 -3.09 -20.74
C GLU A 265 16.87 -3.32 -21.86
N ASP A 266 17.15 -2.74 -23.04
CA ASP A 266 16.48 -3.09 -24.29
C ASP A 266 17.31 -4.18 -25.00
N LEU A 267 16.79 -5.40 -24.98
CA LEU A 267 17.47 -6.58 -25.51
C LEU A 267 17.53 -6.61 -27.04
N MET A 268 16.66 -5.88 -27.73
CA MET A 268 16.67 -5.81 -29.19
C MET A 268 17.77 -4.88 -29.69
N MET A 269 17.96 -3.76 -28.98
CA MET A 269 18.96 -2.74 -29.32
C MET A 269 20.32 -2.94 -28.64
N ASP A 270 20.45 -3.92 -27.76
CA ASP A 270 21.63 -4.13 -26.91
C ASP A 270 21.99 -2.85 -26.11
N ALA A 271 20.97 -2.24 -25.50
CA ALA A 271 21.09 -1.00 -24.76
C ALA A 271 20.83 -1.21 -23.26
N PRO A 272 21.54 -0.50 -22.36
CA PRO A 272 22.57 0.51 -22.64
C PRO A 272 23.91 -0.09 -23.11
N SER A 273 24.63 0.64 -23.96
CA SER A 273 25.98 0.29 -24.42
C SER A 273 27.04 1.19 -23.77
N GLN A 274 28.32 0.79 -23.83
CA GLN A 274 29.41 1.64 -23.33
C GLN A 274 29.57 2.89 -24.21
N PRO A 275 29.72 4.09 -23.60
CA PRO A 275 30.01 5.32 -24.34
C PRO A 275 31.45 5.32 -24.85
N MET A 276 31.71 6.06 -25.93
CA MET A 276 33.06 6.22 -26.47
C MET A 276 33.89 7.17 -25.60
N ALA A 277 35.22 6.99 -25.60
CA ALA A 277 36.11 7.75 -24.74
C ALA A 277 36.14 9.26 -25.06
N ASP A 278 35.98 9.62 -26.35
CA ASP A 278 35.88 11.00 -26.81
C ASP A 278 34.59 11.68 -26.32
N GLN A 279 33.45 10.98 -26.34
CA GLN A 279 32.18 11.48 -25.79
C GLN A 279 32.28 11.76 -24.29
N LEU A 280 32.91 10.86 -23.52
CA LEU A 280 33.14 11.07 -22.10
C LEU A 280 34.06 12.28 -21.85
N MET A 281 35.10 12.45 -22.67
CA MET A 281 36.02 13.59 -22.56
C MET A 281 35.33 14.91 -22.88
N GLU A 282 34.50 14.97 -23.92
CA GLU A 282 33.72 16.15 -24.28
C GLU A 282 32.77 16.58 -23.15
N LEU A 283 32.14 15.60 -22.48
CA LEU A 283 31.25 15.83 -21.35
C LEU A 283 31.99 16.03 -20.02
N ASN A 284 33.32 15.95 -19.99
CA ASN A 284 34.15 16.00 -18.79
C ASN A 284 33.76 14.94 -17.74
N LEU A 285 33.41 13.74 -18.20
CA LEU A 285 32.98 12.61 -17.37
C LEU A 285 34.06 11.52 -17.31
N ARG A 286 34.09 10.78 -16.21
CA ARG A 286 34.90 9.57 -16.05
C ARG A 286 34.06 8.49 -15.39
N VAL A 287 34.06 7.29 -15.96
CA VAL A 287 33.43 6.12 -15.35
C VAL A 287 34.26 5.65 -14.17
N ILE A 288 33.62 5.50 -13.01
CA ILE A 288 34.21 4.88 -11.83
C ILE A 288 33.89 3.38 -11.90
N GLN A 289 34.89 2.53 -11.72
CA GLN A 289 34.66 1.08 -11.61
C GLN A 289 33.85 0.81 -10.35
N GLN A 290 32.72 0.12 -10.48
CA GLN A 290 32.01 -0.45 -9.33
C GLN A 290 32.64 -1.81 -9.02
N ASP A 291 33.02 -2.03 -7.76
CA ASP A 291 33.46 -3.32 -7.22
C ASP A 291 32.30 -4.32 -7.11
#